data_AF-A0A239L058-F1
#
_entry.id   AF-A0A239L058-F1
#
_cell.length_a   1.000
_cell.length_b   1.000
_cell.length_c   1.000
_cell.angle_alpha   90.00
_cell.angle_beta   90.00
_cell.angle_gamma   90.00
#
_symmetry.space_group_name_H-M   'P 1'
#
loop_
_entity.id
_entity.type
_entity.pdbx_description
1 polymer ?
#
loop_
_entity_poly.entity_id
_entity_poly.type
_entity_poly.pdbx_seq_one_letter_code
_entity_poly.pdbx_strand_id
1 'polypeptide(L)'
;MNIAPHRGITTDLAADHVTITPSILYFGTPVVVLSTENEDGSFNLAPMSSAWALGQVVVLGLGAEGQTGQNLAARPDLVINLPQPRQWPAIERLAPLTGRDPVPAHKQGAFRFEPDKFEAADL
;
A
#
# COMPACT_ATOMS: atom_id res chain seq x y z
N MET A 1 -23.86 -9.07 20.09
CA MET A 1 -22.45 -8.69 19.90
C MET A 1 -21.62 -9.69 20.70
N ASN A 2 -21.06 -10.71 20.05
CA ASN A 2 -20.41 -11.83 20.72
C ASN A 2 -18.89 -11.57 20.66
N ILE A 3 -18.28 -11.26 21.80
CA ILE A 3 -16.83 -11.08 21.87
C ILE A 3 -16.22 -12.47 21.91
N ALA A 4 -15.61 -12.90 20.80
CA ALA A 4 -14.83 -14.12 20.78
C ALA A 4 -13.71 -14.03 21.84
N PRO A 5 -13.41 -15.11 22.58
CA PRO A 5 -12.39 -15.08 23.62
C PRO A 5 -11.02 -14.75 23.00
N HIS A 6 -10.36 -13.73 23.56
CA HIS A 6 -9.00 -13.37 23.22
C HIS A 6 -8.08 -14.55 23.53
N ARG A 7 -7.62 -15.29 22.52
CA ARG A 7 -6.42 -16.13 22.65
C ARG A 7 -5.26 -15.19 22.94
N GLY A 8 -4.57 -15.40 24.06
CA GLY A 8 -3.44 -14.59 24.48
C GLY A 8 -2.39 -14.50 23.37
N ILE A 9 -1.99 -13.28 23.03
CA ILE A 9 -0.87 -13.02 22.12
C ILE A 9 0.38 -13.44 22.87
N THR A 10 0.99 -14.56 22.47
CA THR A 10 2.36 -14.88 22.89
C THR A 10 3.29 -14.06 22.01
N THR A 11 3.66 -12.87 22.48
CA THR A 11 4.63 -12.02 21.78
C THR A 11 6.01 -12.62 22.01
N ASP A 12 6.53 -13.37 21.04
CA ASP A 12 7.97 -13.61 20.97
C ASP A 12 8.62 -12.28 20.56
N LEU A 13 9.20 -11.59 21.53
CA LEU A 13 9.83 -10.28 21.34
C LEU A 13 11.08 -10.34 20.44
N ALA A 14 11.51 -11.53 20.00
CA ALA A 14 12.60 -11.72 19.06
C ALA A 14 12.17 -11.69 17.57
N ALA A 15 10.86 -11.71 17.28
CA ALA A 15 10.38 -11.64 15.89
C ALA A 15 10.08 -10.19 15.49
N ASP A 16 10.81 -9.67 14.48
CA ASP A 16 10.52 -8.37 13.83
C ASP A 16 9.14 -8.32 13.14
N HIS A 17 8.49 -9.49 13.03
CA HIS A 17 7.17 -9.68 12.44
C HIS A 17 6.25 -10.43 13.41
N VAL A 18 5.03 -9.90 13.59
CA VAL A 18 3.98 -10.55 14.37
C VAL A 18 2.79 -10.82 13.47
N THR A 19 2.49 -12.10 13.23
CA THR A 19 1.25 -12.50 12.56
C THR A 19 0.08 -12.36 13.54
N ILE A 20 -0.94 -11.61 13.13
CA ILE A 20 -2.20 -11.46 13.87
C ILE A 20 -3.37 -11.97 13.04
N THR A 21 -4.44 -12.38 13.70
CA THR A 21 -5.70 -12.79 13.05
C THR A 21 -6.86 -12.04 13.72
N PRO A 22 -7.06 -10.76 13.39
CA PRO A 22 -8.15 -9.99 13.97
C PRO A 22 -9.49 -10.52 13.45
N SER A 23 -10.56 -10.38 14.22
CA SER A 23 -11.91 -10.79 13.79
C SER A 23 -12.43 -9.97 12.60
N ILE A 24 -11.93 -8.75 12.44
CA ILE A 24 -12.17 -7.85 11.31
C ILE A 24 -10.94 -6.99 11.05
N LEU A 25 -10.66 -6.70 9.78
CA LEU A 25 -9.61 -5.78 9.35
C LEU A 25 -10.14 -4.34 9.31
N TYR A 26 -10.29 -3.70 10.47
CA TYR A 26 -10.72 -2.31 10.56
C TYR A 26 -9.58 -1.41 11.05
N PHE A 27 -8.96 -0.69 10.13
CA PHE A 27 -7.89 0.26 10.41
C PHE A 27 -8.40 1.67 10.11
N GLY A 28 -8.34 2.57 11.10
CA GLY A 28 -8.95 3.90 11.03
C GLY A 28 -8.25 4.93 10.14
N THR A 29 -7.24 4.51 9.36
CA THR A 29 -6.48 5.39 8.46
C THR A 29 -7.20 5.54 7.11
N PRO A 30 -7.47 6.77 6.65
CA PRO A 30 -8.20 7.02 5.40
C PRO A 30 -7.38 6.73 4.14
N VAL A 31 -6.07 6.55 4.27
CA VAL A 31 -5.12 6.33 3.17
C VAL A 31 -4.20 5.18 3.54
N VAL A 32 -3.99 4.27 2.59
CA VAL A 32 -2.97 3.22 2.67
C VAL A 32 -1.90 3.48 1.61
N VAL A 33 -0.71 2.89 1.80
CA VAL A 33 0.34 2.88 0.76
C VAL A 33 0.56 1.44 0.31
N LEU A 34 0.35 1.19 -0.97
CA LEU A 34 0.70 -0.10 -1.57
C LEU A 34 2.18 -0.11 -1.94
N SER A 35 2.86 -1.21 -1.60
CA SER A 35 4.18 -1.55 -2.14
C SER A 35 4.03 -2.75 -3.07
N THR A 36 4.53 -2.62 -4.29
CA THR A 36 4.59 -3.70 -5.29
C THR A 36 5.98 -3.79 -5.90
N GLU A 37 6.40 -5.00 -6.27
CA GLU A 37 7.71 -5.24 -6.85
C GLU A 37 7.71 -4.93 -8.36
N ASN A 38 8.70 -4.15 -8.80
CA ASN A 38 8.97 -3.85 -10.20
C ASN A 38 9.69 -5.02 -10.89
N GLU A 39 9.96 -4.88 -12.19
CA GLU A 39 10.62 -5.95 -12.95
C GLU A 39 12.08 -6.19 -12.56
N ASP A 40 12.77 -5.13 -12.16
CA ASP A 40 14.18 -5.14 -11.74
C ASP A 40 14.38 -5.50 -10.25
N GLY A 41 13.31 -5.85 -9.54
CA GLY A 41 13.33 -6.15 -8.11
C GLY A 41 13.28 -4.92 -7.19
N SER A 42 13.24 -3.70 -7.74
CA SER A 42 12.93 -2.49 -6.96
C SER A 42 11.45 -2.42 -6.57
N PHE A 43 11.07 -1.47 -5.73
CA PHE A 43 9.68 -1.36 -5.25
C PHE A 43 9.02 -0.05 -5.68
N ASN A 44 7.78 -0.16 -6.16
CA ASN A 44 6.91 0.97 -6.44
C ASN A 44 5.98 1.23 -5.25
N LEU A 45 5.89 2.50 -4.83
CA LEU A 45 4.95 2.98 -3.82
C LEU A 45 3.74 3.69 -4.47
N ALA A 46 2.54 3.40 -3.97
CA ALA A 46 1.32 4.07 -4.44
C ALA A 46 0.37 4.38 -3.26
N PRO A 47 0.20 5.66 -2.88
CA PRO A 47 -0.82 6.04 -1.93
C PRO A 47 -2.21 5.88 -2.57
N MET A 48 -3.17 5.37 -1.81
CA MET A 48 -4.57 5.27 -2.26
C MET A 48 -5.56 5.37 -1.10
N SER A 49 -6.74 5.91 -1.39
CA SER A 49 -7.89 5.96 -0.47
C SER A 49 -8.96 4.91 -0.78
N SER A 50 -8.90 4.25 -1.95
CA SER A 50 -9.89 3.24 -2.38
C SER A 50 -9.57 1.84 -1.85
N ALA A 51 -9.42 1.69 -0.54
CA ALA A 51 -9.15 0.41 0.12
C ALA A 51 -10.13 0.17 1.28
N TRP A 52 -10.76 -1.01 1.32
CA TRP A 52 -11.67 -1.38 2.40
C TRP A 52 -11.65 -2.88 2.66
N ALA A 53 -12.03 -3.28 3.88
CA ALA A 53 -12.08 -4.68 4.26
C ALA A 53 -13.50 -5.25 4.26
N LEU A 54 -13.62 -6.51 3.86
CA LEU A 54 -14.78 -7.37 3.99
C LEU A 54 -14.36 -8.64 4.74
N GLY A 55 -14.54 -8.63 6.07
CA GLY A 55 -14.05 -9.70 6.95
C GLY A 55 -12.52 -9.76 6.96
N GLN A 56 -11.95 -10.80 6.34
CA GLN A 56 -10.50 -11.02 6.18
C GLN A 56 -10.00 -10.72 4.75
N VAL A 57 -10.87 -10.21 3.88
CA VAL A 57 -10.52 -9.84 2.50
C VAL A 57 -10.36 -8.32 2.43
N VAL A 58 -9.30 -7.83 1.81
CA VAL A 58 -9.17 -6.41 1.46
C VAL A 58 -9.50 -6.24 -0.01
N VAL A 59 -10.39 -5.30 -0.32
CA VAL A 59 -10.75 -4.91 -1.68
C VAL A 59 -10.06 -3.59 -2.00
N LEU A 60 -9.38 -3.54 -3.15
CA LEU A 60 -8.59 -2.40 -3.61
C LEU A 60 -9.13 -1.91 -4.95
N GLY A 61 -9.49 -0.63 -5.04
CA GLY A 61 -9.85 0.03 -6.29
C GLY A 61 -8.60 0.53 -7.03
N LEU A 62 -8.17 -0.19 -8.07
CA LEU A 62 -6.91 0.07 -8.77
C LEU A 62 -7.13 0.28 -10.28
N GLY A 63 -6.45 1.27 -10.84
CA GLY A 63 -6.36 1.45 -12.30
C GLY A 63 -5.30 0.52 -12.89
N ALA A 64 -5.67 -0.27 -13.91
CA ALA A 64 -4.78 -1.26 -14.54
C ALA A 64 -3.58 -0.65 -15.29
N GLU A 65 -3.71 0.59 -15.77
CA GLU A 65 -2.69 1.25 -16.60
C GLU A 65 -1.51 1.83 -15.79
N GLY A 66 -1.63 1.93 -14.46
CA GLY A 66 -0.55 2.42 -13.60
C GLY A 66 0.49 1.35 -13.27
N GLN A 67 1.65 1.76 -12.76
CA GLN A 67 2.73 0.83 -12.39
C GLN A 67 2.29 -0.26 -11.41
N THR A 68 1.49 0.09 -10.39
CA THR A 68 0.92 -0.89 -9.45
C THR A 68 0.08 -1.95 -10.17
N GLY A 69 -0.79 -1.56 -11.10
CA GLY A 69 -1.63 -2.50 -11.85
C GLY A 69 -0.80 -3.43 -12.74
N GLN A 70 0.24 -2.91 -13.37
CA GLN A 70 1.15 -3.72 -14.17
C GLN A 70 1.98 -4.69 -13.35
N ASN A 71 2.52 -4.23 -12.21
CA ASN A 71 3.24 -5.10 -11.29
C ASN A 71 2.33 -6.26 -10.85
N LEU A 72 1.08 -5.98 -10.45
CA LEU A 72 0.13 -7.00 -10.00
C LEU A 72 -0.35 -7.97 -11.08
N ALA A 73 -0.38 -7.53 -12.34
CA ALA A 73 -0.70 -8.41 -13.46
C ALA A 73 0.40 -9.47 -13.69
N ALA A 74 1.66 -9.15 -13.38
CA ALA A 74 2.80 -10.06 -13.52
C ALA A 74 3.16 -10.80 -12.21
N ARG A 75 3.03 -10.13 -11.07
CA ARG A 75 3.42 -10.56 -9.72
C ARG A 75 2.29 -10.19 -8.74
N PRO A 76 1.39 -11.12 -8.39
CA PRO A 76 0.14 -10.80 -7.68
C PRO A 76 0.31 -10.46 -6.19
N ASP A 77 1.54 -10.42 -5.68
CA ASP A 77 1.84 -10.13 -4.28
C ASP A 77 2.03 -8.62 -4.04
N LEU A 78 1.57 -8.14 -2.88
CA LEU A 78 1.73 -6.76 -2.44
C LEU A 78 1.77 -6.63 -0.92
N VAL A 79 2.23 -5.46 -0.46
CA VAL A 79 2.11 -5.03 0.93
C VAL A 79 1.17 -3.84 1.04
N ILE A 80 0.25 -3.88 2.00
CA ILE A 80 -0.58 -2.74 2.40
C ILE A 80 0.05 -2.11 3.64
N ASN A 81 0.68 -0.95 3.47
CA ASN A 81 1.26 -0.20 4.57
C ASN A 81 0.22 0.76 5.15
N LEU A 82 0.15 0.81 6.49
CA LEU A 82 -0.71 1.72 7.24
C LEU A 82 0.14 2.85 7.81
N PRO A 83 0.23 4.01 7.14
CA PRO A 83 1.10 5.10 7.57
C PRO A 83 0.60 5.71 8.89
N GLN A 84 1.54 6.09 9.76
CA GLN A 84 1.25 6.90 10.93
C GLN A 84 0.82 8.32 10.51
N PRO A 85 0.02 9.04 11.33
CA PRO A 85 -0.39 10.41 11.01
C PRO A 85 0.77 11.35 10.64
N ARG A 86 1.92 11.21 11.30
CA ARG A 86 3.12 12.03 11.02
C ARG A 86 3.74 11.80 9.64
N GLN A 87 3.39 10.71 8.95
CA GLN A 87 3.90 10.39 7.62
C GLN A 87 3.09 11.05 6.50
N TRP A 88 2.06 11.85 6.82
CA TRP A 88 1.28 12.57 5.82
C TRP A 88 2.12 13.39 4.81
N PRO A 89 3.26 14.02 5.16
CA PRO A 89 4.05 14.75 4.17
C PRO A 89 4.67 13.82 3.11
N ALA A 90 5.06 12.60 3.49
CA ALA A 90 5.56 11.59 2.54
C ALA A 90 4.44 11.13 1.60
N ILE A 91 3.21 10.98 2.11
CA ILE A 91 2.03 10.65 1.29
C ILE A 91 1.75 11.74 0.25
N GLU A 92 1.80 13.01 0.65
CA GLU A 92 1.61 14.14 -0.26
C GLU A 92 2.71 14.21 -1.32
N ARG A 93 3.96 13.92 -0.96
CA ARG A 93 5.06 13.83 -1.93
C ARG A 93 4.88 12.69 -2.93
N LEU A 94 4.30 11.58 -2.52
CA LEU A 94 3.99 10.44 -3.39
C LEU A 94 2.81 10.68 -4.33
N ALA A 95 1.84 11.50 -3.92
CA ALA A 95 0.57 11.67 -4.63
C ALA A 95 0.70 12.07 -6.11
N PRO A 96 1.58 13.01 -6.53
CA PRO A 96 1.74 13.38 -7.94
C PRO A 96 2.70 12.45 -8.72
N LEU A 97 3.04 11.27 -8.19
CA LEU A 97 4.07 10.39 -8.78
C LEU A 97 3.48 9.14 -9.43
N THR A 98 4.04 8.74 -10.56
CA THR A 98 3.80 7.43 -11.18
C THR A 98 5.12 6.74 -11.47
N GLY A 99 5.21 5.44 -11.17
CA GLY A 99 6.38 4.63 -11.56
C GLY A 99 6.32 4.18 -13.02
N ARG A 100 5.33 4.65 -13.78
CA ARG A 100 5.09 4.25 -15.16
C ARG A 100 5.71 5.24 -16.15
N ASP A 101 6.57 4.73 -17.01
CA ASP A 101 7.19 5.45 -18.15
C ASP A 101 6.82 4.74 -19.47
N PRO A 102 6.21 5.42 -20.45
CA PRO A 102 5.72 6.81 -20.39
C PRO A 102 4.55 6.98 -19.43
N VAL A 103 4.39 8.21 -18.90
CA VAL A 103 3.22 8.58 -18.07
C VAL A 103 1.93 8.33 -18.87
N PRO A 104 0.99 7.50 -18.36
CA PRO A 104 -0.26 7.20 -19.05
C PRO A 104 -1.04 8.46 -19.41
N ALA A 105 -1.67 8.49 -20.58
CA ALA A 105 -2.31 9.69 -21.12
C ALA A 105 -3.31 10.34 -20.13
N HIS A 106 -4.13 9.55 -19.46
CA HIS A 106 -5.11 10.03 -18.48
C HIS A 106 -4.48 10.60 -17.18
N LYS A 107 -3.18 10.43 -16.98
CA LYS A 107 -2.40 10.95 -15.84
C LYS A 107 -1.49 12.12 -16.20
N GLN A 108 -1.33 12.43 -17.48
CA GLN A 108 -0.48 13.53 -17.92
C GLN A 108 -0.99 14.87 -17.36
N GLY A 109 -0.08 15.75 -16.95
CA GLY A 109 -0.38 17.06 -16.36
C GLY A 109 -0.67 17.04 -14.84
N ALA A 110 -1.09 15.90 -14.28
CA ALA A 110 -1.27 15.73 -12.83
C ALA A 110 -0.17 14.85 -12.20
N PHE A 111 0.42 13.93 -12.97
CA PHE A 111 1.47 13.04 -12.51
C PHE A 111 2.77 13.25 -13.30
N ARG A 112 3.90 13.06 -12.61
CA ARG A 112 5.23 12.93 -13.22
C ARG A 112 5.79 11.53 -13.00
N PHE A 113 6.63 11.09 -13.91
CA PHE A 113 7.38 9.86 -13.73
C PHE A 113 8.37 10.01 -12.57
N GLU A 114 8.44 8.98 -11.71
CA GLU A 114 9.42 8.82 -10.65
C GLU A 114 9.64 7.32 -10.38
N PRO A 115 10.80 6.76 -10.72
CA PRO A 115 11.14 5.39 -10.38
C PRO A 115 11.54 5.23 -8.91
N ASP A 116 12.21 6.21 -8.29
CA ASP A 116 12.66 6.12 -6.89
C ASP A 116 11.70 6.85 -5.95
N LYS A 117 10.62 6.16 -5.62
CA LYS A 117 9.55 6.73 -4.78
C LYS A 117 9.86 6.71 -3.30
N PHE A 118 10.83 5.93 -2.84
CA PHE A 118 11.27 5.99 -1.45
C PHE A 118 12.05 7.28 -1.22
N GLU A 119 13.05 7.54 -2.08
CA GLU A 119 13.84 8.77 -2.03
C GLU A 119 12.94 9.99 -2.22
N ALA A 120 12.07 10.00 -3.24
CA ALA A 120 11.18 11.13 -3.49
C ALA A 120 10.18 11.41 -2.34
N ALA A 121 9.94 10.43 -1.47
CA ALA A 121 9.04 10.55 -0.33
C ALA A 121 9.77 10.79 1.02
N ASP A 122 11.10 10.82 1.04
CA ASP A 122 11.95 10.77 2.25
C ASP A 122 11.58 9.60 3.19
N LEU A 123 11.46 8.39 2.65
CA LEU A 123 11.12 7.16 3.39
C LEU A 123 12.30 6.21 3.58
#